data_AF-A0AAW5SSZ1-F1
#
_entry.id   AF-A0AAW5SSZ1-F1
#
_cell.length_a   1.000
_cell.length_b   1.000
_cell.length_c   1.000
_cell.angle_alpha   90.00
_cell.angle_beta   90.00
_cell.angle_gamma   90.00
#
_symmetry.space_group_name_H-M   'P 1'
#
loop_
_entity.id
_entity.type
_entity.pdbx_description
1 polymer ?
#
loop_
_entity_poly.entity_id
_entity_poly.type
_entity_poly.pdbx_seq_one_letter_code
_entity_poly.pdbx_strand_id
1 'polypeptide(L)'
;MGAVSVARPSRYGNPFRVVGSSVVGMEWSDVVEWDCGIGAMPNADVLYVSAADRYEAVDCAVGLYRELLRVRQRDWRPARFEKWIRAARGYDVACYCPLDHACHGDALLETANATQMPDIHRRTDRHECDD
;
A
#
# COMPACT_ATOMS: atom_id res chain seq x y z
N MET A 1 15.22 12.52 9.02
CA MET A 1 14.40 11.77 8.04
C MET A 1 13.35 12.71 7.49
N GLY A 2 12.85 12.47 6.29
CA GLY A 2 11.85 13.32 5.63
C GLY A 2 10.71 12.49 5.07
N ALA A 3 9.59 13.15 4.77
CA ALA A 3 8.42 12.48 4.22
C ALA A 3 8.56 12.23 2.70
N VAL A 4 8.19 11.03 2.25
CA VAL A 4 8.06 10.72 0.83
C VAL A 4 6.61 10.92 0.38
N SER A 5 6.41 11.62 -0.73
CA SER A 5 5.07 11.78 -1.29
C SER A 5 4.58 10.47 -1.90
N VAL A 6 3.43 10.00 -1.41
CA VAL A 6 2.68 8.83 -1.93
C VAL A 6 1.36 9.27 -2.56
N ALA A 7 1.18 10.57 -2.79
CA ALA A 7 0.03 11.11 -3.48
C ALA A 7 0.00 10.68 -4.97
N ARG A 8 -1.14 10.84 -5.62
CA ARG A 8 -1.25 10.64 -7.07
C ARG A 8 -0.50 11.78 -7.81
N PRO A 9 0.10 11.53 -8.99
CA PRO A 9 0.22 10.25 -9.70
C PRO A 9 1.53 9.52 -9.38
N SER A 10 1.98 9.45 -8.12
CA SER A 10 3.16 8.64 -7.77
C SER A 10 2.89 7.14 -7.92
N ARG A 11 3.96 6.34 -7.96
CA ARG A 11 3.91 4.86 -7.98
C ARG A 11 3.15 4.24 -6.80
N TYR A 12 2.99 4.98 -5.70
CA TYR A 12 2.27 4.54 -4.49
C TYR A 12 0.89 5.17 -4.37
N GLY A 13 0.52 6.07 -5.28
CA GLY A 13 -0.81 6.68 -5.27
C GLY A 13 -1.89 5.61 -5.36
N ASN A 14 -2.92 5.71 -4.53
CA ASN A 14 -4.06 4.81 -4.60
C ASN A 14 -4.72 4.91 -5.99
N PRO A 15 -4.76 3.86 -6.83
CA PRO A 15 -5.37 3.94 -8.16
C PRO A 15 -6.91 4.00 -8.11
N PHE A 16 -7.53 3.63 -6.99
CA PHE A 16 -8.99 3.64 -6.79
C PHE A 16 -9.46 5.03 -6.35
N ARG A 17 -10.17 5.75 -7.23
CA ARG A 17 -10.62 7.13 -7.06
C ARG A 17 -12.06 7.17 -6.55
N VAL A 18 -12.29 8.03 -5.57
CA VAL A 18 -13.65 8.32 -5.08
C VAL A 18 -14.26 9.47 -5.88
N VAL A 19 -15.37 9.19 -6.58
CA VAL A 19 -16.17 10.16 -7.34
C VAL A 19 -17.59 10.12 -6.79
N GLY A 20 -18.00 11.16 -6.04
CA GLY A 20 -19.24 11.10 -5.26
C GLY A 20 -19.17 10.01 -4.19
N SER A 21 -20.12 9.07 -4.22
CA SER A 21 -20.17 7.84 -3.42
C SER A 21 -19.68 6.60 -4.20
N SER A 22 -19.10 6.78 -5.39
CA SER A 22 -18.57 5.68 -6.20
C SER A 22 -17.06 5.58 -6.10
N VAL A 23 -16.54 4.35 -6.19
CA VAL A 23 -15.12 4.06 -6.35
C VAL A 23 -14.89 3.58 -7.77
N VAL A 24 -14.06 4.32 -8.50
CA VAL A 24 -13.69 4.02 -9.88
C VAL A 24 -12.18 3.80 -10.01
N GLY A 25 -11.75 2.99 -10.96
CA GLY A 25 -10.34 2.69 -11.17
C GLY A 25 -10.10 2.09 -12.54
N MET A 26 -8.89 1.61 -12.76
CA MET A 26 -8.53 0.83 -13.93
C MET A 26 -9.15 -0.57 -13.85
N GLU A 27 -9.10 -1.34 -14.93
CA GLU A 27 -9.39 -2.77 -14.88
C GLU A 27 -8.44 -3.50 -13.90
N TRP A 28 -8.91 -4.57 -13.25
CA TRP A 28 -8.19 -5.18 -12.11
C TRP A 28 -6.85 -5.79 -12.54
N SER A 29 -6.81 -6.46 -13.70
CA SER A 29 -5.57 -7.05 -14.20
C SER A 29 -4.55 -5.96 -14.55
N ASP A 30 -5.01 -4.85 -15.14
CA ASP A 30 -4.14 -3.70 -15.44
C ASP A 30 -3.60 -3.04 -14.16
N VAL A 31 -4.43 -2.82 -13.14
CA VAL A 31 -3.97 -2.19 -11.89
C VAL A 31 -3.01 -3.08 -11.11
N VAL A 32 -3.19 -4.40 -11.14
CA VAL A 32 -2.24 -5.34 -10.50
C VAL A 32 -0.87 -5.22 -11.14
N GLU A 33 -0.77 -5.16 -12.46
CA GLU A 33 0.50 -5.09 -13.18
C GLU A 33 1.13 -3.69 -13.25
N TRP A 34 0.34 -2.64 -13.02
CA TRP A 34 0.78 -1.25 -13.11
C TRP A 34 1.89 -0.89 -12.11
N ASP A 35 3.12 -0.67 -12.59
CA ASP A 35 4.26 -0.24 -11.75
C ASP A 35 4.84 1.13 -12.13
N CYS A 36 4.09 1.89 -12.94
CA CYS A 36 4.59 3.11 -13.58
C CYS A 36 4.84 4.26 -12.58
N GLY A 37 5.81 5.13 -12.92
CA GLY A 37 6.25 6.26 -12.10
C GLY A 37 5.32 7.47 -12.10
N ILE A 38 5.87 8.60 -11.64
CA ILE A 38 5.18 9.90 -11.59
C ILE A 38 4.67 10.28 -12.98
N GLY A 39 3.38 10.56 -13.10
CA GLY A 39 2.75 11.10 -14.31
C GLY A 39 2.01 10.08 -15.17
N ALA A 40 1.99 8.80 -14.77
CA ALA A 40 1.44 7.69 -15.57
C ALA A 40 0.23 7.01 -14.93
N MET A 41 -0.60 7.74 -14.16
CA MET A 41 -1.85 7.19 -13.63
C MET A 41 -2.89 7.19 -14.76
N PRO A 42 -3.33 6.03 -15.26
CA PRO A 42 -4.19 5.97 -16.43
C PRO A 42 -5.65 6.29 -16.07
N ASN A 43 -6.54 6.17 -17.07
CA ASN A 43 -7.95 6.49 -16.91
C ASN A 43 -8.64 5.51 -15.97
N ALA A 44 -9.71 6.00 -15.33
CA ALA A 44 -10.55 5.19 -14.46
C ALA A 44 -11.77 4.75 -15.27
N ASP A 45 -11.67 3.56 -15.85
CA ASP A 45 -12.64 3.03 -16.82
C ASP A 45 -13.64 2.04 -16.19
N VAL A 46 -13.40 1.64 -14.94
CA VAL A 46 -14.17 0.62 -14.23
C VAL A 46 -14.76 1.16 -12.93
N LEU A 47 -16.05 0.90 -12.71
CA LEU A 47 -16.74 1.08 -11.43
C LEU A 47 -16.49 -0.16 -10.56
N TYR A 48 -15.86 0.03 -9.41
CA TYR A 48 -15.63 -1.04 -8.43
C TYR A 48 -16.75 -1.14 -7.41
N VAL A 49 -17.18 0.00 -6.88
CA VAL A 49 -18.14 0.07 -5.78
C VAL A 49 -19.03 1.29 -5.97
N SER A 50 -20.33 1.12 -5.69
CA SER A 50 -21.25 2.22 -5.40
C SER A 50 -21.65 2.11 -3.92
N ALA A 51 -21.08 2.98 -3.10
CA ALA A 51 -21.31 3.01 -1.65
C ALA A 51 -22.53 3.89 -1.31
N ALA A 52 -22.98 3.83 -0.06
CA ALA A 52 -24.09 4.64 0.42
C ALA A 52 -23.75 6.13 0.43
N ASP A 53 -22.50 6.46 0.78
CA ASP A 53 -22.01 7.84 0.83
C ASP A 53 -20.52 7.94 0.47
N ARG A 54 -19.98 9.16 0.56
CA ARG A 54 -18.57 9.44 0.27
C ARG A 54 -17.63 8.86 1.33
N TYR A 55 -18.05 8.78 2.59
CA TYR A 55 -17.24 8.24 3.69
C TYR A 55 -16.97 6.75 3.43
N GLU A 56 -18.03 5.99 3.18
CA GLU A 56 -17.93 4.57 2.88
C GLU A 56 -17.16 4.34 1.57
N ALA A 57 -17.33 5.19 0.55
CA ALA A 57 -16.54 5.10 -0.67
C ALA A 57 -15.02 5.29 -0.43
N VAL A 58 -14.63 6.17 0.51
CA VAL A 58 -13.20 6.32 0.91
C VAL A 58 -12.70 5.04 1.56
N ASP A 59 -13.45 4.45 2.48
CA ASP A 59 -13.09 3.20 3.13
C ASP A 59 -12.97 2.05 2.12
N CYS A 60 -13.92 1.93 1.19
CA CYS A 60 -13.85 0.97 0.08
C CYS A 60 -12.63 1.19 -0.80
N ALA A 61 -12.30 2.45 -1.15
CA ALA A 61 -11.13 2.76 -1.98
C ALA A 61 -9.81 2.38 -1.29
N VAL A 62 -9.70 2.55 0.04
CA VAL A 62 -8.53 2.12 0.81
C VAL A 62 -8.53 0.60 1.00
N GLY A 63 -9.70 -0.03 1.16
CA GLY A 63 -9.85 -1.48 1.19
C GLY A 63 -9.35 -2.14 -0.10
N LEU A 64 -9.75 -1.62 -1.25
CA LEU A 64 -9.25 -2.07 -2.56
C LEU A 64 -7.73 -1.85 -2.69
N TYR A 65 -7.21 -0.74 -2.17
CA TYR A 65 -5.77 -0.50 -2.15
C TYR A 65 -5.00 -1.52 -1.30
N ARG A 66 -5.52 -1.86 -0.12
CA ARG A 66 -4.96 -2.95 0.71
C ARG A 66 -4.96 -4.28 -0.03
N GLU A 67 -6.05 -4.59 -0.72
CA GLU A 67 -6.14 -5.83 -1.50
C GLU A 67 -5.15 -5.83 -2.68
N LEU A 68 -5.00 -4.70 -3.37
CA LEU A 68 -3.97 -4.54 -4.40
C LEU A 68 -2.56 -4.82 -3.85
N LEU A 69 -2.22 -4.28 -2.68
CA LEU A 69 -0.92 -4.52 -2.04
C LEU A 69 -0.72 -6.01 -1.75
N ARG A 70 -1.73 -6.70 -1.22
CA ARG A 70 -1.70 -8.15 -0.95
C ARG A 70 -1.52 -8.96 -2.23
N VAL A 71 -2.30 -8.66 -3.27
CA VAL A 71 -2.23 -9.36 -4.55
C VAL A 71 -0.87 -9.15 -5.21
N ARG A 72 -0.33 -7.93 -5.20
CA ARG A 72 1.05 -7.69 -5.68
C ARG A 72 2.08 -8.45 -4.86
N GLN A 73 1.94 -8.49 -3.54
CA GLN A 73 2.86 -9.25 -2.69
C GLN A 73 2.82 -10.75 -2.97
N ARG A 74 1.64 -11.29 -3.28
CA ARG A 74 1.42 -12.71 -3.58
C ARG A 74 1.88 -13.09 -4.99
N ASP A 75 1.52 -12.29 -6.00
CA ASP A 75 1.58 -12.69 -7.40
C ASP A 75 2.81 -12.13 -8.13
N TRP A 76 3.36 -11.00 -7.69
CA TRP A 76 4.61 -10.52 -8.26
C TRP A 76 5.78 -11.37 -7.77
N ARG A 77 6.81 -11.50 -8.62
CA ARG A 77 8.09 -12.09 -8.22
C ARG A 77 8.59 -11.40 -6.94
N PRO A 78 9.05 -12.12 -5.89
CA PRO A 78 9.43 -11.51 -4.61
C PRO A 78 10.42 -10.35 -4.72
N ALA A 79 11.44 -10.50 -5.59
CA ALA A 79 12.42 -9.45 -5.84
C ALA A 79 11.82 -8.18 -6.50
N ARG A 80 10.76 -8.32 -7.32
CA ARG A 80 10.03 -7.19 -7.91
C ARG A 80 9.29 -6.42 -6.82
N PHE A 81 8.53 -7.13 -6.00
CA PHE A 81 7.77 -6.53 -4.91
C PHE A 81 8.67 -5.84 -3.89
N GLU A 82 9.73 -6.50 -3.43
CA GLU A 82 10.68 -5.92 -2.47
C GLU A 82 11.35 -4.66 -3.03
N LYS A 83 11.82 -4.69 -4.29
CA LYS A 83 12.39 -3.50 -4.95
C LYS A 83 11.38 -2.35 -5.03
N TRP A 84 10.11 -2.66 -5.25
CA TRP A 84 9.05 -1.67 -5.36
C TRP A 84 8.67 -1.07 -4.00
N ILE A 85 8.51 -1.88 -2.95
CA ILE A 85 8.01 -1.42 -1.65
C ILE A 85 9.09 -0.73 -0.79
N ARG A 86 10.37 -1.11 -0.94
CA ARG A 86 11.46 -0.66 -0.06
C ARG A 86 11.61 0.85 0.08
N ALA A 87 11.19 1.65 -0.90
CA ALA A 87 11.34 3.11 -0.84
C ALA A 87 10.31 3.79 0.07
N ALA A 88 9.31 3.06 0.58
CA ALA A 88 8.41 3.50 1.63
C ALA A 88 8.86 3.04 3.03
N ARG A 89 9.73 2.01 3.12
CA ARG A 89 10.16 1.42 4.38
C ARG A 89 11.05 2.40 5.17
N GLY A 90 10.71 2.64 6.42
CA GLY A 90 11.48 3.53 7.31
C GLY A 90 11.39 5.03 6.98
N TYR A 91 10.43 5.43 6.14
CA TYR A 91 10.13 6.84 5.86
C TYR A 91 8.75 7.21 6.39
N ASP A 92 8.56 8.48 6.75
CA ASP A 92 7.23 9.06 6.84
C ASP A 92 6.65 9.19 5.42
N VAL A 93 5.34 9.05 5.26
CA VAL A 93 4.67 9.21 3.96
C VAL A 93 3.69 10.38 3.99
N ALA A 94 3.57 11.08 2.89
CA ALA A 94 2.63 12.18 2.72
C ALA A 94 1.60 11.87 1.63
N CYS A 95 0.32 12.04 1.95
CA CYS A 95 -0.80 11.87 1.02
C CYS A 95 -1.85 12.97 1.24
N TYR A 96 -2.91 12.96 0.44
CA TYR A 96 -4.05 13.88 0.56
C TYR A 96 -5.34 13.16 0.99
N CYS A 97 -5.23 12.02 1.67
CA CYS A 97 -6.38 11.38 2.31
C CYS A 97 -6.94 12.30 3.42
N PRO A 98 -8.27 12.29 3.65
CA PRO A 98 -8.84 12.91 4.84
C PRO A 98 -8.22 12.33 6.12
N LEU A 99 -8.05 13.16 7.15
CA LEU A 99 -7.36 12.77 8.40
C LEU A 99 -8.25 11.92 9.33
N ASP A 100 -9.55 11.98 9.15
CA ASP A 100 -10.59 11.32 9.95
C ASP A 100 -11.19 10.07 9.27
N HIS A 101 -10.55 9.60 8.20
CA HIS A 101 -10.96 8.41 7.44
C HIS A 101 -9.77 7.46 7.23
N ALA A 102 -10.05 6.28 6.68
CA ALA A 102 -8.99 5.38 6.24
C ALA A 102 -8.01 6.08 5.28
N CYS A 103 -6.71 5.83 5.48
CA CYS A 103 -5.62 6.42 4.71
C CYS A 103 -4.89 5.35 3.88
N HIS A 104 -4.59 5.63 2.62
CA HIS A 104 -3.80 4.71 1.79
C HIS A 104 -2.32 4.72 2.16
N GLY A 105 -1.82 5.83 2.72
CA GLY A 105 -0.45 5.92 3.24
C GLY A 105 -0.21 4.94 4.39
N ASP A 106 -1.20 4.80 5.29
CA ASP A 106 -1.12 3.86 6.40
C ASP A 106 -1.06 2.41 5.89
N ALA A 107 -1.94 2.05 4.95
CA ALA A 107 -1.92 0.73 4.30
C ALA A 107 -0.57 0.40 3.63
N LEU A 108 0.05 1.40 3.00
CA LEU A 108 1.38 1.25 2.40
C LEU A 108 2.45 1.03 3.48
N LEU A 109 2.44 1.82 4.55
CA LEU A 109 3.39 1.70 5.66
C LEU A 109 3.25 0.38 6.41
N GLU A 110 2.01 -0.05 6.70
CA GLU A 110 1.70 -1.37 7.27
C GLU A 110 2.37 -2.47 6.43
N THR A 111 2.17 -2.44 5.11
CA THR A 111 2.74 -3.43 4.19
C THR A 111 4.26 -3.34 4.12
N ALA A 112 4.82 -2.13 4.01
CA ALA A 112 6.25 -1.91 3.89
C ALA A 112 7.03 -2.36 5.14
N ASN A 113 6.41 -2.28 6.31
CA ASN A 113 7.02 -2.59 7.60
C ASN A 113 6.66 -4.00 8.11
N ALA A 114 5.58 -4.62 7.66
CA ALA A 114 5.19 -5.99 8.06
C ALA A 114 6.23 -7.06 7.70
N THR A 115 7.08 -6.81 6.71
CA THR A 115 8.20 -7.70 6.34
C THR A 115 9.36 -7.66 7.36
N GLN A 116 9.29 -6.79 8.37
CA GLN A 116 10.22 -6.75 9.50
C GLN A 116 9.52 -7.27 10.76
N MET A 117 9.34 -8.59 10.89
CA MET A 117 9.21 -9.15 12.24
C MET A 117 10.59 -9.05 12.91
N PRO A 118 10.72 -8.47 14.10
CA PRO A 118 11.99 -8.37 14.79
C PRO A 118 12.42 -9.76 15.27
N ASP A 119 13.70 -10.09 15.02
CA ASP A 119 14.43 -11.15 15.70
C ASP A 119 14.36 -10.90 17.22
N ILE A 120 13.36 -11.46 17.90
CA ILE A 120 13.28 -11.46 19.36
C ILE A 120 13.22 -12.91 19.85
N HIS A 121 14.42 -13.49 19.99
CA HIS A 121 14.81 -14.53 20.96
C HIS A 121 15.61 -15.69 20.35
N ARG A 122 16.93 -15.49 20.22
CA ARG A 122 17.89 -16.54 20.57
C ARG A 122 19.09 -15.94 21.29
N ARG A 123 18.87 -15.57 22.55
CA ARG A 123 19.98 -15.47 23.51
C ARG A 123 20.62 -16.85 23.57
N THR A 124 21.81 -16.96 22.98
CA THR A 124 22.66 -18.11 23.18
C THR A 124 23.45 -17.81 24.44
N ASP A 125 22.85 -18.06 25.61
CA ASP A 125 23.61 -18.08 26.85
C ASP A 125 24.43 -19.36 26.85
N ARG A 126 25.67 -19.23 26.37
CA ARG A 126 26.76 -20.13 26.73
C ARG A 126 26.90 -20.05 28.25
N HIS A 127 26.60 -21.15 28.92
CA HIS A 127 27.26 -21.50 30.18
C HIS A 127 27.88 -22.88 29.97
N GLU A 128 29.14 -22.85 29.57
CA GLU A 128 30.11 -23.88 29.94
C GLU A 128 30.18 -23.91 31.47
N CYS A 129 29.83 -25.05 32.05
CA CYS A 129 30.32 -25.47 33.35
C CYS A 129 30.76 -26.92 33.19
N ASP A 130 32.08 -27.11 33.14
CA ASP A 130 32.78 -28.36 33.39
C ASP A 130 32.31 -29.01 34.70
N ASP A 131 32.06 -30.32 34.66
CA ASP A 131 32.50 -31.33 35.66
C ASP A 131 32.13 -32.76 35.18
#